data_AF-A0A5B9MBH7-F1
#
_entry.id   AF-A0A5B9MBH7-F1
#
_cell.length_a   1.000
_cell.length_b   1.000
_cell.length_c   1.000
_cell.angle_alpha   90.00
_cell.angle_beta   90.00
_cell.angle_gamma   90.00
#
_symmetry.space_group_name_H-M   'P 1'
#
loop_
_entity.id
_entity.type
_entity.pdbx_description
1 polymer ?
#
loop_
_entity_poly.entity_id
_entity_poly.type
_entity_poly.pdbx_seq_one_letter_code
_entity_poly.pdbx_strand_id
1 'polypeptide(L)'
;MNSNIASRREIPGLGAATLAMPLLSQLACADGSNDTPQIATNSYPWRTFAKREDRPYARHTVELLDQIAATGIARYEPIVEAPSELDGLGDRLDARGLQMRSIYVNSVLHDEARSPNRLSVVEAHRVSNLNVRKAKA
;
A
#
# COMPACT_ATOMS: atom_id res chain seq x y z
N MET A 1 -42.74 17.84 -47.85
CA MET A 1 -43.17 16.43 -47.98
C MET A 1 -43.41 15.84 -46.59
N ASN A 2 -44.41 14.97 -46.49
CA ASN A 2 -44.60 13.84 -45.55
C ASN A 2 -44.61 14.08 -44.03
N SER A 3 -45.83 14.35 -43.54
CA SER A 3 -46.58 13.61 -42.48
C SER A 3 -45.87 12.73 -41.43
N ASN A 4 -46.21 13.02 -40.16
CA ASN A 4 -46.73 12.12 -39.11
C ASN A 4 -46.55 10.59 -39.25
N ILE A 5 -46.07 9.93 -38.18
CA ILE A 5 -46.91 9.04 -37.31
C ILE A 5 -46.12 8.54 -36.08
N ALA A 6 -46.87 8.26 -35.00
CA ALA A 6 -46.40 7.79 -33.71
C ALA A 6 -45.88 6.33 -33.71
N SER A 7 -45.23 5.91 -32.62
CA SER A 7 -45.95 5.10 -31.62
C SER A 7 -45.08 4.67 -30.44
N ARG A 8 -45.65 4.77 -29.24
CA ARG A 8 -45.08 4.30 -27.97
C ARG A 8 -45.26 2.77 -27.91
N ARG A 9 -44.18 1.99 -27.81
CA ARG A 9 -44.27 0.54 -27.58
C ARG A 9 -43.91 0.22 -26.14
N GLU A 10 -44.93 0.28 -25.30
CA GLU A 10 -44.94 -0.35 -23.98
C GLU A 10 -44.72 -1.87 -24.17
N ILE A 11 -43.92 -2.50 -23.32
CA ILE A 11 -43.80 -3.97 -23.27
C ILE A 11 -44.58 -4.44 -22.03
N PRO A 12 -45.69 -5.17 -22.18
CA PRO A 12 -46.42 -5.72 -21.04
C PRO A 12 -45.61 -6.85 -20.38
N GLY A 13 -45.72 -6.97 -19.06
CA GLY A 13 -44.90 -7.87 -18.26
C GLY A 13 -45.50 -9.26 -18.02
N LEU A 14 -45.24 -9.77 -16.81
CA LEU A 14 -45.52 -11.12 -16.28
C LEU A 14 -44.60 -12.24 -16.81
N GLY A 15 -43.76 -12.73 -15.90
CA GLY A 15 -42.84 -13.87 -16.09
C GLY A 15 -42.20 -14.27 -14.76
N ALA A 16 -43.01 -14.52 -13.73
CA ALA A 16 -42.53 -14.91 -12.41
C ALA A 16 -42.02 -16.36 -12.41
N ALA A 17 -40.74 -16.55 -12.76
CA ALA A 17 -40.06 -17.84 -12.66
C ALA A 17 -39.41 -17.99 -11.28
N THR A 18 -40.12 -18.60 -10.33
CA THR A 18 -39.57 -19.02 -9.04
C THR A 18 -38.57 -20.17 -9.23
N LEU A 19 -37.30 -19.83 -9.43
CA LEU A 19 -36.21 -20.79 -9.34
C LEU A 19 -35.88 -21.05 -7.86
N ALA A 20 -36.32 -22.19 -7.34
CA ALA A 20 -35.87 -22.70 -6.06
C ALA A 20 -34.38 -23.08 -6.16
N MET A 21 -33.50 -22.19 -5.71
CA MET A 21 -32.08 -22.51 -5.57
C MET A 21 -31.89 -23.47 -4.39
N PRO A 22 -31.20 -24.61 -4.56
CA PRO A 22 -30.80 -25.44 -3.44
C PRO A 22 -29.76 -24.69 -2.61
N LEU A 23 -30.09 -24.38 -1.34
CA LEU A 23 -29.17 -23.80 -0.38
C LEU A 23 -28.14 -24.86 0.06
N LEU A 24 -27.22 -25.21 -0.82
CA LEU A 24 -25.99 -25.90 -0.46
C LEU A 24 -24.91 -24.86 -0.20
N SER A 25 -25.11 -24.06 0.86
CA SER A 25 -24.06 -23.20 1.42
C SER A 25 -22.92 -24.10 1.87
N GLN A 26 -21.88 -24.13 1.03
CA GLN A 26 -20.70 -24.96 1.21
C GLN A 26 -20.09 -24.70 2.59
N LEU A 27 -19.71 -25.77 3.30
CA LEU A 27 -18.73 -25.67 4.38
C LEU A 27 -17.38 -25.29 3.74
N ALA A 28 -17.20 -24.00 3.49
CA ALA A 28 -15.90 -23.43 3.22
C ALA A 28 -15.15 -23.28 4.56
N CYS A 29 -14.63 -24.39 5.08
CA CYS A 29 -13.41 -24.34 5.90
C CYS A 29 -12.24 -23.97 4.99
N ALA A 30 -12.29 -22.75 4.45
CA ALA A 30 -11.17 -22.15 3.78
C ALA A 30 -10.21 -21.67 4.88
N ASP A 31 -9.21 -22.50 5.19
CA ASP A 31 -7.95 -22.01 5.77
C ASP A 31 -7.25 -21.16 4.69
N GLY A 32 -7.86 -20.00 4.45
CA GLY A 32 -7.53 -19.08 3.38
C GLY A 32 -6.36 -18.21 3.80
N SER A 33 -5.16 -18.78 3.82
CA SER A 33 -3.96 -17.99 3.59
C SER A 33 -4.02 -17.45 2.15
N ASN A 34 -4.85 -16.42 1.94
CA ASN A 34 -4.83 -15.59 0.75
C ASN A 34 -3.46 -14.92 0.72
N ASP A 35 -2.50 -15.60 0.10
CA ASP A 35 -1.14 -15.10 -0.09
C ASP A 35 -1.13 -14.07 -1.22
N THR A 36 -1.97 -13.04 -1.06
CA THR A 36 -2.07 -11.90 -1.94
C THR A 36 -0.70 -11.21 -1.97
N PRO A 37 -0.09 -11.04 -3.16
CA PRO A 37 1.26 -10.51 -3.29
C PRO A 37 1.45 -9.23 -2.49
N GLN A 38 2.45 -9.23 -1.61
CA GLN A 38 2.65 -8.12 -0.67
C GLN A 38 3.40 -6.95 -1.31
N ILE A 39 2.74 -6.28 -2.25
CA ILE A 39 3.26 -5.10 -2.97
C ILE A 39 3.54 -3.95 -1.99
N ALA A 40 4.67 -3.27 -2.17
CA ALA A 40 5.07 -2.06 -1.47
C ALA A 40 5.57 -1.02 -2.49
N THR A 41 5.51 0.27 -2.14
CA THR A 41 6.14 1.33 -2.95
C THR A 41 7.49 1.74 -2.38
N ASN A 42 8.52 1.72 -3.22
CA ASN A 42 9.86 2.24 -2.88
C ASN A 42 9.84 3.78 -2.86
N SER A 43 10.76 4.43 -2.15
CA SER A 43 10.86 5.90 -2.14
C SER A 43 11.35 6.51 -3.47
N TYR A 44 12.03 5.73 -4.32
CA TYR A 44 12.68 6.21 -5.54
C TYR A 44 11.73 6.87 -6.56
N PRO A 45 10.55 6.30 -6.91
CA PRO A 45 9.64 6.90 -7.87
C PRO A 45 9.13 8.26 -7.38
N TRP A 46 8.74 8.38 -6.11
CA TRP A 46 8.25 9.63 -5.51
C TRP A 46 9.25 10.78 -5.67
N ARG A 47 10.52 10.54 -5.31
CA ARG A 47 11.61 11.51 -5.53
C ARG A 47 11.78 11.85 -7.01
N THR A 48 11.67 10.84 -7.88
CA THR A 48 11.91 10.98 -9.32
C THR A 48 10.83 11.83 -10.00
N PHE A 49 9.56 11.62 -9.66
CA PHE A 49 8.46 12.40 -10.23
C PHE A 49 8.35 13.79 -9.60
N ALA A 50 8.53 13.95 -8.28
CA ALA A 50 8.61 15.27 -7.65
C ALA A 50 9.69 16.15 -8.30
N LYS A 51 10.90 15.60 -8.55
CA LYS A 51 11.97 16.31 -9.27
C LYS A 51 11.60 16.66 -10.72
N ARG A 52 10.83 15.83 -11.42
CA ARG A 52 10.37 16.11 -12.80
C ARG A 52 9.30 17.21 -12.85
N GLU A 53 8.56 17.39 -11.76
CA GLU A 53 7.52 18.41 -11.59
C GLU A 53 8.05 19.70 -10.92
N ASP A 54 9.36 19.79 -10.67
CA ASP A 54 10.02 20.86 -9.90
C ASP A 54 9.40 21.08 -8.50
N ARG A 55 8.91 20.00 -7.88
CA ARG A 55 8.28 20.01 -6.56
C ARG A 55 9.28 19.64 -5.46
N PRO A 56 9.18 20.25 -4.26
CA PRO A 56 9.99 19.86 -3.12
C PRO A 56 9.72 18.40 -2.73
N TYR A 57 10.78 17.68 -2.38
CA TYR A 57 10.71 16.30 -1.92
C TYR A 57 11.55 16.13 -0.65
N ALA A 58 10.94 15.55 0.38
CA ALA A 58 11.61 15.12 1.60
C ALA A 58 11.18 13.69 1.94
N ARG A 59 12.13 12.87 2.39
CA ARG A 59 11.87 11.47 2.77
C ARG A 59 11.08 11.41 4.07
N HIS A 60 10.22 10.39 4.20
CA HIS A 60 9.58 9.96 5.45
C HIS A 60 8.70 11.02 6.14
N THR A 61 8.34 12.10 5.45
CA THR A 61 7.46 13.15 5.96
C THR A 61 6.01 12.67 6.02
N VAL A 62 5.26 13.25 6.95
CA VAL A 62 3.78 13.18 7.05
C VAL A 62 3.13 13.31 5.67
N GLU A 63 3.45 14.40 4.96
CA GLU A 63 2.98 14.71 3.60
C GLU A 63 3.21 13.57 2.58
N LEU A 64 4.43 13.03 2.51
CA LEU A 64 4.76 11.94 1.59
C LEU A 64 4.00 10.65 1.96
N LEU A 65 3.88 10.35 3.25
CA LEU A 65 3.20 9.15 3.72
C LEU A 65 1.68 9.25 3.51
N ASP A 66 1.08 10.43 3.65
CA ASP A 66 -0.33 10.68 3.33
C ASP A 66 -0.59 10.52 1.82
N GLN A 67 0.30 11.03 0.97
CA GLN A 67 0.23 10.83 -0.49
C GLN A 67 0.37 9.34 -0.87
N ILE A 68 1.25 8.56 -0.19
CA ILE A 68 1.35 7.11 -0.39
C ILE A 68 0.05 6.41 0.03
N ALA A 69 -0.48 6.70 1.22
CA ALA A 69 -1.70 6.07 1.72
C ALA A 69 -2.90 6.34 0.80
N ALA A 70 -3.01 7.55 0.25
CA ALA A 70 -4.05 7.94 -0.71
C ALA A 70 -4.04 7.11 -2.02
N THR A 71 -2.94 6.44 -2.37
CA THR A 71 -2.89 5.52 -3.54
C THR A 71 -3.53 4.15 -3.27
N GLY A 72 -3.87 3.83 -2.02
CA GLY A 72 -4.29 2.48 -1.60
C GLY A 72 -3.14 1.49 -1.41
N ILE A 73 -1.88 1.90 -1.62
CA ILE A 73 -0.71 1.06 -1.35
C ILE A 73 -0.48 0.98 0.17
N ALA A 74 -0.73 -0.19 0.76
CA ALA A 74 -0.62 -0.43 2.20
C ALA A 74 0.81 -0.61 2.75
N ARG A 75 1.86 -0.58 1.91
CA ARG A 75 3.25 -0.81 2.32
C ARG A 75 4.23 0.17 1.69
N TYR A 76 5.19 0.60 2.49
CA TYR A 76 6.25 1.53 2.11
C TYR A 76 7.62 0.89 2.32
N GLU A 77 8.50 1.04 1.34
CA GLU A 77 9.92 0.71 1.41
C GLU A 77 10.74 2.01 1.42
N PRO A 78 11.16 2.49 2.60
CA PRO A 78 12.00 3.68 2.70
C PRO A 78 13.40 3.42 2.13
N ILE A 79 13.93 4.41 1.40
CA ILE A 79 15.38 4.52 1.20
C ILE A 79 15.96 5.11 2.47
N VAL A 80 16.79 4.34 3.18
CA VAL A 80 17.37 4.73 4.48
C VAL A 80 18.89 4.92 4.32
N GLU A 81 19.39 6.07 4.74
CA GLU A 81 20.82 6.43 4.66
C GLU A 81 21.48 6.57 6.04
N ALA A 82 20.71 6.78 7.10
CA ALA A 82 21.17 6.82 8.49
C ALA A 82 20.14 6.18 9.44
N PRO A 83 20.55 5.54 10.56
CA PRO A 83 19.62 4.92 11.50
C PRO A 83 18.55 5.87 12.05
N SER A 84 18.91 7.14 12.27
CA SER A 84 18.01 8.17 12.81
C SER A 84 16.85 8.55 11.88
N GLU A 85 16.88 8.17 10.61
CA GLU A 85 15.72 8.34 9.70
C GLU A 85 14.55 7.42 10.09
N LEU A 86 14.81 6.37 10.87
CA LEU A 86 13.80 5.43 11.39
C LEU A 86 13.14 5.92 12.68
N ASP A 87 13.67 6.97 13.32
CA ASP A 87 13.16 7.47 14.61
C ASP A 87 11.72 8.00 14.46
N GLY A 88 10.80 7.38 15.20
CA GLY A 88 9.35 7.61 15.10
C GLY A 88 8.73 7.27 13.74
N LEU A 89 9.45 6.59 12.83
CA LEU A 89 8.93 6.26 11.50
C LEU A 89 7.81 5.22 11.60
N GLY A 90 7.93 4.24 12.50
CA GLY A 90 6.87 3.27 12.78
C GLY A 90 5.55 3.97 13.13
N ASP A 91 5.57 4.86 14.12
CA ASP A 91 4.38 5.60 14.57
C ASP A 91 3.77 6.45 13.44
N ARG A 92 4.61 7.11 12.62
CA ARG A 92 4.17 7.90 11.45
C ARG A 92 3.48 7.04 10.38
N LEU A 93 3.88 5.77 10.22
CA LEU A 93 3.31 4.81 9.29
C LEU A 93 2.03 4.17 9.82
N ASP A 94 2.03 3.72 11.08
CA ASP A 94 0.86 3.11 11.73
C ASP A 94 -0.32 4.09 11.78
N ALA A 95 -0.06 5.38 12.05
CA ALA A 95 -1.06 6.45 12.00
C ALA A 95 -1.73 6.63 10.62
N ARG A 96 -1.19 6.02 9.56
CA ARG A 96 -1.68 6.05 8.17
C ARG A 96 -2.08 4.67 7.64
N GLY A 97 -2.06 3.64 8.48
CA GLY A 97 -2.29 2.26 8.05
C GLY A 97 -1.20 1.68 7.14
N LEU A 98 -0.04 2.35 7.03
CA LEU A 98 1.09 1.89 6.23
C LEU A 98 1.96 0.92 7.02
N GLN A 99 2.52 -0.08 6.34
CA GLN A 99 3.46 -1.03 6.94
C GLN A 99 4.82 -0.94 6.26
N MET A 100 5.90 -1.02 7.05
CA MET A 100 7.26 -1.18 6.55
C MET A 100 7.70 -2.63 6.76
N ARG A 101 7.99 -3.36 5.68
CA ARG A 101 8.43 -4.77 5.73
C ARG A 101 9.86 -4.99 5.22
N SER A 102 10.37 -4.04 4.45
CA SER A 102 11.72 -3.96 3.93
C SER A 102 12.18 -2.50 3.98
N ILE A 103 13.49 -2.31 3.86
CA ILE A 103 14.11 -1.01 3.61
C ILE A 103 15.01 -1.15 2.39
N TYR A 104 15.08 -0.11 1.57
CA TYR A 104 16.09 -0.03 0.54
C TYR A 104 17.34 0.63 1.11
N VAL A 105 18.41 -0.14 1.20
CA VAL A 105 19.74 0.38 1.51
C VAL A 105 20.57 0.40 0.23
N ASN A 106 21.08 1.57 -0.10
CA ASN A 106 21.87 1.81 -1.31
C ASN A 106 23.26 1.13 -1.22
N SER A 107 24.09 1.25 -2.26
CA SER A 107 25.47 0.72 -2.31
C SER A 107 26.41 1.21 -1.20
N VAL A 108 25.96 2.10 -0.31
CA VAL A 108 26.64 2.54 0.91
C VAL A 108 27.03 1.36 1.81
N LEU A 109 26.29 0.23 1.79
CA LEU A 109 26.76 -0.99 2.45
C LEU A 109 28.05 -1.54 1.82
N HIS A 110 28.20 -1.52 0.50
CA HIS A 110 29.33 -2.17 -0.17
C HIS A 110 30.66 -1.40 -0.02
N ASP A 111 30.61 -0.10 0.31
CA ASP A 111 31.79 0.72 0.60
C ASP A 111 32.19 0.58 2.09
N GLU A 112 33.26 -0.17 2.37
CA GLU A 112 33.79 -0.40 3.72
C GLU A 112 34.20 0.89 4.43
N ALA A 113 34.74 1.88 3.71
CA ALA A 113 35.15 3.16 4.28
C ALA A 113 33.96 4.04 4.69
N ARG A 114 32.75 3.77 4.16
CA ARG A 114 31.49 4.40 4.57
C ARG A 114 30.63 3.52 5.50
N SER A 115 31.13 2.35 5.90
CA SER A 115 30.32 1.28 6.50
C SER A 115 30.38 1.03 8.02
N PRO A 116 30.79 1.95 8.93
CA PRO A 116 30.53 1.72 10.36
C PRO A 116 29.01 1.67 10.66
N ASN A 117 28.16 2.22 9.78
CA ASN A 117 26.70 2.17 9.86
C ASN A 117 26.05 0.95 9.15
N ARG A 118 26.86 0.00 8.61
CA ARG A 118 26.43 -1.18 7.83
C ARG A 118 25.43 -2.09 8.56
N LEU A 119 25.59 -2.23 9.87
CA LEU A 119 24.76 -3.08 10.73
C LEU A 119 23.72 -2.29 11.54
N SER A 120 24.03 -1.05 11.92
CA SER A 120 23.16 -0.20 12.74
C SER A 120 21.84 0.15 12.03
N VAL A 121 21.85 0.37 10.71
CA VAL A 121 20.61 0.62 9.94
C VAL A 121 19.71 -0.62 9.90
N VAL A 122 20.28 -1.80 9.69
CA VAL A 122 19.53 -3.07 9.66
C VAL A 122 18.98 -3.41 11.05
N GLU A 123 19.77 -3.21 12.10
CA GLU A 123 19.35 -3.45 13.48
C GLU A 123 18.30 -2.42 13.94
N ALA A 124 18.45 -1.14 13.59
CA ALA A 124 17.43 -0.13 13.86
C ALA A 124 16.09 -0.46 13.16
N HIS A 125 16.12 -0.98 11.93
CA HIS A 125 14.92 -1.47 11.25
C HIS A 125 14.31 -2.70 11.95
N ARG A 126 15.14 -3.64 12.41
CA ARG A 126 14.71 -4.80 13.21
C ARG A 126 14.02 -4.36 14.50
N VAL A 127 14.62 -3.43 15.25
CA VAL A 127 14.07 -2.88 16.49
C VAL A 127 12.77 -2.11 16.23
N SER A 128 12.72 -1.27 15.19
CA SER A 128 11.49 -0.56 14.80
C SER A 128 10.34 -1.54 14.49
N ASN A 129 10.59 -2.58 13.71
CA ASN A 129 9.59 -3.62 13.40
C ASN A 129 9.12 -4.38 14.65
N LEU A 130 10.01 -4.61 15.63
CA LEU A 130 9.64 -5.26 16.89
C LEU A 130 8.77 -4.38 17.77
N ASN A 131 9.05 -3.07 17.83
CA ASN A 131 8.28 -2.12 18.62
C ASN A 131 6.84 -1.96 18.06
N VAL A 132 6.70 -1.79 16.74
CA VAL A 132 5.39 -1.75 16.05
C VAL A 132 4.55 -3.01 16.36
N ARG A 133 5.17 -4.19 16.35
CA ARG A 133 4.46 -5.45 16.68
C ARG A 133 4.03 -5.53 18.14
N LYS A 134 4.83 -5.01 19.08
CA LYS A 134 4.50 -4.98 20.52
C LYS A 134 3.37 -4.00 20.85
N ALA A 135 3.28 -2.87 20.13
CA ALA A 135 2.22 -1.88 20.34
C ALA A 135 0.81 -2.35 19.90
N LYS A 136 0.72 -3.51 19.24
CA LYS A 136 -0.49 -4.03 18.60
C LYS A 136 -0.96 -5.39 19.16
N ALA A 137 -0.35 -5.83 20.27
CA ALA A 137 -0.62 -7.10 20.95
C ALA A 137 -1.10 -6.84 22.39
#